data_AF-A0A3D0IYU0-F1
#
_entry.id   AF-A0A3D0IYU0-F1
#
_cell.length_a   1.000
_cell.length_b   1.000
_cell.length_c   1.000
_cell.angle_alpha   90.00
_cell.angle_beta   90.00
_cell.angle_gamma   90.00
#
_symmetry.space_group_name_H-M   'P 1'
#
loop_
_entity.id
_entity.type
_entity.pdbx_description
1 polymer ?
#
loop_
_entity_poly.entity_id
_entity_poly.type
_entity_poly.pdbx_seq_one_letter_code
_entity_poly.pdbx_strand_id
1 'polypeptide(L)'
;AWGSKGVFLGSDHPKERWVQEVKRALGEWSTQPHLLQKFSHPVSVTHPVWSEERGEMIDGKWRLRLCPYYLVTGEKVELKGALATLCPTDKK
;
A
#
# COMPACT_ATOMS: atom_id res chain seq x y z
N ALA A 1 -6.93 5.47 -5.82
CA ALA A 1 -5.91 4.45 -5.48
C ALA A 1 -5.59 3.49 -6.65
N TRP A 2 -4.30 3.29 -6.97
CA TRP A 2 -3.85 2.26 -7.92
C TRP A 2 -3.93 0.89 -7.22
N GLY A 3 -4.67 -0.08 -7.79
CA GLY A 3 -4.76 -1.44 -7.23
C GLY A 3 -5.74 -1.67 -6.07
N SER A 4 -6.74 -0.79 -5.85
CA SER A 4 -7.73 -0.99 -4.77
C SER A 4 -8.90 -1.92 -5.11
N LYS A 5 -8.97 -2.45 -6.34
CA LYS A 5 -10.02 -3.41 -6.72
C LYS A 5 -9.86 -4.68 -5.90
N GLY A 6 -10.91 -5.09 -5.18
CA GLY A 6 -10.91 -6.28 -4.33
C GLY A 6 -10.36 -6.05 -2.92
N VAL A 7 -10.04 -4.81 -2.53
CA VAL A 7 -9.64 -4.48 -1.16
C VAL A 7 -10.85 -3.93 -0.40
N PHE A 8 -11.18 -4.55 0.74
CA PHE A 8 -12.24 -4.12 1.63
C PHE A 8 -11.64 -3.74 2.98
N LEU A 9 -11.84 -2.50 3.41
CA LEU A 9 -11.39 -2.01 4.70
C LEU A 9 -12.56 -2.02 5.70
N GLY A 10 -12.43 -2.80 6.77
CA GLY A 10 -13.51 -2.97 7.75
C GLY A 10 -13.97 -1.65 8.41
N SER A 11 -13.08 -0.67 8.59
CA SER A 11 -13.45 0.65 9.14
C SER A 11 -14.27 1.51 8.18
N ASP A 12 -14.27 1.18 6.89
CA ASP A 12 -14.96 1.96 5.86
C ASP A 12 -16.36 1.41 5.55
N HIS A 13 -16.77 0.34 6.26
CA HIS A 13 -18.01 -0.36 6.00
C HIS A 13 -18.83 -0.63 7.27
N PRO A 14 -20.17 -0.58 7.19
CA PRO A 14 -21.03 -1.09 8.25
C PRO A 14 -20.73 -2.57 8.55
N LYS A 15 -20.98 -2.97 9.80
CA LYS A 15 -20.73 -4.34 10.27
C LYS A 15 -21.41 -5.38 9.39
N GLU A 16 -22.63 -5.14 8.96
CA GLU A 16 -23.44 -6.06 8.15
C GLU A 16 -22.75 -6.32 6.80
N ARG A 17 -22.27 -5.26 6.15
CA ARG A 17 -21.52 -5.35 4.90
C ARG A 17 -20.18 -6.06 5.12
N TRP A 18 -19.44 -5.71 6.17
CA TRP A 18 -18.19 -6.40 6.50
C TRP A 18 -18.37 -7.91 6.70
N VAL A 19 -19.41 -8.32 7.42
CA VAL A 19 -19.75 -9.75 7.63
C VAL A 19 -20.06 -10.45 6.31
N GLN A 20 -20.79 -9.79 5.40
CA GLN A 20 -21.08 -10.34 4.07
C GLN A 20 -19.79 -10.54 3.24
N GLU A 21 -18.87 -9.57 3.27
CA GLU A 21 -17.58 -9.66 2.58
C GLU A 21 -16.74 -10.83 3.11
N VAL A 22 -16.67 -11.02 4.43
CA VAL A 22 -15.96 -12.15 5.05
C VAL A 22 -16.59 -13.49 4.68
N LYS A 23 -17.92 -13.59 4.69
CA LYS A 23 -18.62 -14.82 4.28
C LYS A 23 -18.36 -15.17 2.82
N ARG A 24 -18.38 -14.16 1.92
CA ARG A 24 -18.06 -14.36 0.50
C ARG A 24 -16.63 -14.85 0.33
N ALA A 25 -15.67 -14.22 1.01
CA ALA A 25 -14.26 -14.61 0.98
C ALA A 25 -14.01 -16.06 1.43
N LEU A 26 -14.71 -16.53 2.45
CA LEU A 26 -14.65 -17.93 2.91
C LEU A 26 -15.26 -18.89 1.89
N GLY A 27 -16.39 -18.52 1.25
CA GLY A 27 -17.05 -19.34 0.24
C GLY A 27 -16.26 -19.48 -1.06
N GLU A 28 -15.44 -18.48 -1.40
CA GLU A 28 -14.61 -18.44 -2.61
C GLU A 28 -13.23 -19.10 -2.45
N TRP A 29 -12.91 -19.68 -1.28
CA TRP A 29 -11.56 -20.17 -0.96
C TRP A 29 -10.94 -21.09 -2.03
N SER A 30 -11.72 -21.98 -2.64
CA SER A 30 -11.22 -22.96 -3.61
C SER A 30 -10.89 -22.38 -4.98
N THR A 31 -11.43 -21.21 -5.33
CA THR A 31 -11.28 -20.61 -6.66
C THR A 31 -10.58 -19.26 -6.63
N GLN A 32 -10.85 -18.47 -5.60
CA GLN A 32 -10.31 -17.13 -5.41
C GLN A 32 -10.00 -16.92 -3.92
N PRO A 33 -8.80 -17.31 -3.46
CA PRO A 33 -8.41 -17.12 -2.07
C PRO A 33 -8.27 -15.64 -1.74
N HIS A 34 -8.70 -15.27 -0.53
CA HIS A 34 -8.63 -13.91 0.01
C HIS A 34 -7.67 -13.87 1.20
N LEU A 35 -7.02 -12.72 1.42
CA LEU A 35 -6.14 -12.48 2.57
C LEU A 35 -6.81 -11.49 3.54
N LEU A 36 -7.01 -11.91 4.80
CA LEU A 36 -7.36 -11.01 5.89
C LEU A 36 -6.10 -10.59 6.63
N GLN A 37 -5.90 -9.29 6.79
CA GLN A 37 -4.77 -8.73 7.54
C GLN A 37 -5.19 -7.50 8.34
N LYS A 38 -4.40 -7.17 9.37
CA LYS A 38 -4.57 -5.91 10.10
C LYS A 38 -4.19 -4.74 9.19
N PHE A 39 -5.10 -3.77 9.05
CA PHE A 39 -4.81 -2.55 8.33
C PHE A 39 -3.75 -1.71 9.08
N SER A 40 -2.74 -1.25 8.35
CA SER A 40 -1.70 -0.36 8.86
C SER A 40 -1.73 0.94 8.06
N HIS A 41 -1.79 2.06 8.75
CA HIS A 41 -1.83 3.37 8.09
C HIS A 41 -0.51 3.63 7.36
N PRO A 42 -0.57 4.17 6.13
CA PRO A 42 0.63 4.51 5.39
C PRO A 42 1.42 5.61 6.11
N VAL A 43 2.74 5.47 6.15
CA VAL A 43 3.63 6.48 6.71
C VAL A 43 3.76 7.64 5.73
N SER A 44 3.68 8.86 6.26
CA SER A 44 3.97 10.08 5.50
C SER A 44 5.33 10.65 5.88
N VAL A 45 6.06 11.15 4.90
CA VAL A 45 7.38 11.77 5.06
C VAL A 45 7.38 13.15 4.46
N THR A 46 8.20 14.05 5.00
CA THR A 46 8.51 15.33 4.36
C THR A 46 9.70 15.11 3.43
N HIS A 47 9.55 15.42 2.15
CA HIS A 47 10.61 15.24 1.16
C HIS A 47 10.44 16.25 0.01
N PRO A 48 11.53 16.90 -0.45
CA PRO A 48 11.47 17.78 -1.61
C PRO A 48 11.28 16.97 -2.90
N VAL A 49 10.42 17.41 -3.80
CA VAL A 49 10.28 16.82 -5.14
C VAL A 49 10.43 17.89 -6.21
N TRP A 50 10.94 17.51 -7.37
CA TRP A 50 11.03 18.42 -8.50
C TRP A 50 9.63 18.76 -9.03
N SER A 51 9.33 20.05 -9.18
CA SER A 51 8.12 20.54 -9.84
C SER A 51 8.49 21.05 -11.24
N GLU A 52 8.03 20.36 -12.27
CA GLU A 52 8.20 20.83 -13.65
C GLU A 52 7.49 22.17 -13.90
N GLU A 53 6.34 22.39 -13.25
CA GLU A 53 5.57 23.63 -13.38
C GLU A 53 6.32 24.85 -12.85
N ARG A 54 7.03 24.69 -11.72
CA ARG A 54 7.78 25.79 -11.08
C ARG A 54 9.26 25.82 -11.46
N GLY A 55 9.77 24.76 -12.08
CA GLY A 55 11.19 24.63 -12.40
C GLY A 55 12.09 24.60 -11.17
N GLU A 56 11.57 24.13 -10.02
CA GLU A 56 12.30 24.09 -8.75
C GLU A 56 11.92 22.87 -7.90
N MET A 57 12.74 22.58 -6.89
CA MET A 57 12.40 21.60 -5.86
C MET A 57 11.37 22.21 -4.89
N ILE A 58 10.25 21.53 -4.68
CA ILE A 58 9.22 21.93 -3.72
C ILE A 58 9.20 20.95 -2.54
N ASP A 59 9.22 21.49 -1.32
CA ASP A 59 8.97 20.70 -0.13
C ASP A 59 7.51 20.24 -0.09
N GLY A 60 7.30 18.98 0.27
CA GLY A 60 5.97 18.41 0.36
C GLY A 60 5.90 17.27 1.35
N LYS A 61 4.67 17.00 1.82
CA LYS A 61 4.34 15.81 2.59
C LYS A 61 3.80 14.75 1.65
N TRP A 62 4.39 13.56 1.70
CA TRP A 62 4.11 12.47 0.78
C TRP A 62 3.84 11.20 1.54
N ARG A 63 2.90 10.38 1.07
CA ARG A 63 2.81 8.98 1.50
C ARG A 63 3.92 8.20 0.83
N LEU A 64 4.73 7.51 1.62
CA LEU A 64 5.85 6.72 1.11
C LEU A 64 5.44 5.26 0.92
N ARG A 65 5.65 4.72 -0.27
CA ARG A 65 5.61 3.28 -0.55
C ARG A 65 7.02 2.80 -0.81
N LEU A 66 7.48 1.84 -0.02
CA LEU A 66 8.76 1.16 -0.22
C LEU A 66 8.54 -0.22 -0.83
N CYS A 67 9.33 -0.57 -1.84
CA CYS A 67 9.43 -1.91 -2.40
C CYS A 67 10.85 -2.41 -2.19
N PRO A 68 11.12 -3.10 -1.07
CA PRO A 68 12.46 -3.59 -0.77
C PRO A 68 12.87 -4.73 -1.71
N TYR A 69 14.14 -4.74 -2.08
CA TYR A 69 14.78 -5.79 -2.87
C TYR A 69 15.69 -6.62 -1.97
N TYR A 70 15.32 -7.89 -1.79
CA TYR A 70 16.13 -8.86 -1.06
C TYR A 70 16.81 -9.79 -2.06
N LEU A 71 18.12 -9.95 -1.94
CA LEU A 71 18.92 -10.85 -2.78
C LEU A 71 19.55 -11.94 -1.92
N VAL A 72 19.68 -13.14 -2.49
CA VAL A 72 20.38 -14.25 -1.85
C VAL A 72 21.87 -14.11 -2.13
N THR A 73 22.69 -14.07 -1.08
CA THR A 73 24.16 -14.05 -1.15
C THR A 73 24.68 -15.22 -0.33
N GLY A 74 25.16 -16.27 -1.02
CA GLY A 74 25.47 -17.55 -0.38
C GLY A 74 24.22 -18.17 0.25
N GLU A 75 24.24 -18.43 1.56
CA GLU A 75 23.13 -19.02 2.32
C GLU A 75 22.26 -17.96 3.02
N LYS A 76 22.47 -16.66 2.75
CA LYS A 76 21.77 -15.57 3.44
C LYS A 76 20.90 -14.74 2.49
N VAL A 77 19.74 -14.32 2.99
CA VAL A 77 18.89 -13.32 2.34
C VAL A 77 19.28 -11.93 2.87
N GLU A 78 19.65 -11.02 1.97
CA GLU A 78 20.13 -9.68 2.31
C GLU A 78 19.30 -8.59 1.64
N LEU A 79 18.94 -7.55 2.39
CA LEU A 79 18.35 -6.34 1.82
C LEU A 79 19.42 -5.55 1.05
N LYS A 80 19.19 -5.29 -0.24
CA LYS A 80 20.14 -4.55 -1.10
C LYS A 80 19.67 -3.14 -1.45
N GLY A 81 18.42 -2.82 -1.18
CA GLY A 81 17.86 -1.50 -1.41
C GLY A 81 16.34 -1.55 -1.47
N ALA A 82 15.72 -0.42 -1.80
CA ALA A 82 14.28 -0.35 -2.01
C ALA A 82 13.96 0.70 -3.07
N LEU A 83 12.95 0.42 -3.89
CA LEU A 83 12.30 1.46 -4.69
C LEU A 83 11.38 2.28 -3.77
N ALA A 84 11.64 3.58 -3.70
CA ALA A 84 10.80 4.53 -2.98
C ALA A 84 9.86 5.25 -3.96
N THR A 85 8.56 5.19 -3.69
CA THR A 85 7.55 5.96 -4.44
C THR A 85 6.86 6.93 -3.50
N LEU A 86 6.92 8.22 -3.84
CA LEU A 86 6.22 9.29 -3.13
C LEU A 86 4.85 9.51 -3.77
N CYS A 87 3.79 9.30 -2.99
CA CYS A 87 2.41 9.48 -3.41
C CYS A 87 1.82 10.75 -2.75
N PRO A 88 1.15 11.63 -3.51
CA PRO A 88 0.43 12.77 -2.94
C PRO A 88 -0.51 12.34 -1.81
N THR A 89 -0.58 13.11 -0.72
CA THR A 89 -1.42 12.79 0.45
C THR A 89 -2.91 13.05 0.22
N ASP A 90 -3.23 13.92 -0.73
CA ASP A 90 -4.58 14.38 -1.09
C ASP A 90 -5.35 13.41 -2.00
N LYS A 91 -4.66 12.51 -2.71
CA LYS A 91 -5.31 11.50 -3.56
C LYS A 91 -5.89 10.34 -2.74
N LYS A 92 -7.21 10.19 -2.69
CA LYS A 92 -7.86 8.96 -2.20
C LYS A 92 -7.55 7.75 -3.09
#